data_AF-A0A367RIC7-F1
#
_entry.id   AF-A0A367RIC7-F1
#
_cell.length_a   1.000
_cell.length_b   1.000
_cell.length_c   1.000
_cell.angle_alpha   90.00
_cell.angle_beta   90.00
_cell.angle_gamma   90.00
#
_symmetry.space_group_name_H-M   'P 1'
#
loop_
_entity.id
_entity.type
_entity.pdbx_description
1 polymer ?
#
loop_
_entity_poly.entity_id
_entity_poly.type
_entity_poly.pdbx_seq_one_letter_code
_entity_poly.pdbx_strand_id
1 'polypeptide(L)'
;MIPEDGRGDMYGQEAINTLLKMMEDHREDLVVIVAGYKGEMSRFIESNPSLKSRFARSIHFEDYCPSELTEIFKVRCEQHGYLFSEKTLEAVHLLVNQFEHQIGELGNGRFVRNIFDRCIAIQCNRLAALAQPSEIDLKTFQPADVPTHEQL
;
A
#
# COMPACT_ATOMS: atom_id res chain seq x y z
N MET A 1 20.16 3.50 -12.14
CA MET A 1 21.36 3.12 -12.90
C MET A 1 22.03 1.99 -12.13
N ILE A 2 22.01 0.77 -12.66
CA ILE A 2 22.65 -0.40 -12.01
C ILE A 2 24.14 -0.39 -12.41
N PRO A 3 25.10 -0.61 -11.49
CA PRO A 3 26.51 -0.67 -11.85
C PRO A 3 26.82 -1.90 -12.71
N GLU A 4 27.55 -1.71 -13.80
CA GLU A 4 28.10 -2.76 -14.66
C GLU A 4 29.29 -3.47 -13.98
N ASP A 5 29.02 -4.35 -13.02
CA ASP A 5 30.01 -5.32 -12.56
C ASP A 5 29.36 -6.71 -12.52
N GLY A 6 29.71 -7.58 -13.47
CA GLY A 6 29.17 -8.93 -13.67
C GLY A 6 29.35 -9.92 -12.50
N ARG A 7 29.80 -9.46 -11.33
CA ARG A 7 29.86 -10.23 -10.08
C ARG A 7 28.55 -10.16 -9.27
N GLY A 8 27.78 -9.07 -9.38
CA GLY A 8 26.48 -8.95 -8.72
C GLY A 8 25.44 -9.94 -9.24
N ASP A 9 25.54 -10.27 -10.53
CA ASP A 9 24.70 -11.25 -11.20
C ASP A 9 24.96 -12.69 -10.71
N MET A 10 26.23 -13.02 -10.38
CA MET A 10 26.60 -14.38 -9.96
C MET A 10 25.96 -14.79 -8.62
N TYR A 11 25.96 -13.90 -7.61
CA TYR A 11 25.34 -14.19 -6.32
C TYR A 11 23.81 -14.25 -6.41
N GLY A 12 23.21 -13.39 -7.24
CA GLY A 12 21.76 -13.44 -7.50
C GLY A 12 21.34 -14.74 -8.17
N GLN A 13 22.10 -15.19 -9.17
CA GLN A 13 21.87 -16.47 -9.83
C GLN A 13 22.07 -17.66 -8.87
N GLU A 14 23.11 -17.63 -8.03
CA GLU A 14 23.35 -18.68 -7.03
C GLU A 14 22.21 -18.78 -6.02
N ALA A 15 21.69 -17.63 -5.55
CA ALA A 15 20.53 -17.60 -4.66
C ALA A 15 19.28 -18.19 -5.32
N ILE A 16 19.00 -17.84 -6.59
CA ILE A 16 17.87 -18.40 -7.36
C ILE A 16 18.04 -19.92 -7.53
N ASN A 17 19.23 -20.38 -7.90
CA ASN A 17 19.50 -21.81 -8.09
C ASN A 17 19.34 -22.59 -6.79
N THR A 18 19.81 -22.03 -5.67
CA THR A 18 19.64 -22.63 -4.35
C THR A 18 18.16 -22.71 -3.97
N LEU A 19 17.39 -21.65 -4.20
CA LEU A 19 15.94 -21.64 -3.97
C LEU A 19 15.23 -22.71 -4.82
N LEU A 20 15.55 -22.79 -6.12
CA LEU A 20 14.96 -23.76 -7.04
C LEU A 20 15.21 -25.21 -6.59
N LYS A 21 16.41 -25.49 -6.08
CA LYS A 21 16.78 -26.79 -5.52
C LYS A 21 15.98 -27.09 -4.26
N MET A 22 15.87 -26.13 -3.35
CA MET A 22 15.06 -26.32 -2.13
C MET A 22 13.58 -26.56 -2.44
N MET A 23 13.01 -25.87 -3.43
CA MET A 23 11.65 -26.12 -3.89
C MET A 23 11.44 -27.53 -4.46
N GLU A 24 12.50 -28.19 -4.93
CA GLU A 24 12.45 -29.56 -5.46
C GLU A 24 12.66 -30.60 -4.37
N ASP A 25 13.68 -30.41 -3.52
CA ASP A 25 14.05 -31.32 -2.44
C ASP A 25 13.00 -31.34 -1.31
N HIS A 26 12.31 -30.22 -1.07
CA HIS A 26 11.39 -30.01 0.06
C HIS A 26 9.93 -29.82 -0.37
N ARG A 27 9.48 -30.53 -1.40
CA ARG A 27 8.13 -30.34 -1.99
C ARG A 27 6.96 -30.66 -1.03
N GLU A 28 7.20 -31.40 0.05
CA GLU A 28 6.18 -31.86 0.99
C GLU A 28 6.08 -30.97 2.25
N ASP A 29 7.09 -30.15 2.52
CA ASP A 29 7.24 -29.36 3.74
C ASP A 29 7.62 -27.88 3.52
N LEU A 30 7.84 -27.45 2.27
CA LEU A 30 8.13 -26.05 1.91
C LEU A 30 7.09 -25.45 0.96
N VAL A 31 6.56 -24.28 1.32
CA VAL A 31 5.77 -23.42 0.43
C VAL A 31 6.51 -22.10 0.22
N VAL A 32 6.75 -21.74 -1.03
CA VAL A 32 7.41 -20.47 -1.41
C VAL A 32 6.39 -19.54 -2.05
N ILE A 33 6.22 -18.35 -1.47
CA ILE A 33 5.40 -17.27 -2.02
C ILE A 33 6.33 -16.11 -2.37
N VAL A 34 6.33 -15.74 -3.65
CA VAL A 34 7.02 -14.54 -4.15
C VAL A 34 5.98 -13.47 -4.43
N ALA A 35 6.32 -12.23 -4.09
CA ALA A 35 5.45 -11.08 -4.26
C ALA A 35 6.27 -9.87 -4.74
N GLY A 36 5.66 -9.06 -5.60
CA GLY A 36 6.28 -7.88 -6.18
C GLY A 36 5.37 -7.24 -7.22
N TYR A 37 5.81 -6.13 -7.81
CA TYR A 37 5.06 -5.45 -8.85
C TYR A 37 4.92 -6.32 -10.11
N LYS A 38 3.77 -6.24 -10.78
CA LYS A 38 3.42 -7.09 -11.94
C LYS A 38 4.54 -7.18 -12.96
N GLY A 39 5.08 -6.05 -13.40
CA GLY A 39 6.15 -6.01 -14.41
C GLY A 39 7.47 -6.62 -13.92
N GLU A 40 7.82 -6.41 -12.65
CA GLU A 40 9.02 -7.01 -12.04
C GLU A 40 8.87 -8.52 -11.87
N MET A 41 7.70 -8.98 -11.42
CA MET A 41 7.39 -10.39 -11.29
C MET A 41 7.36 -11.10 -12.63
N SER A 42 6.80 -10.48 -13.68
CA SER A 42 6.87 -11.02 -15.05
C SER A 42 8.31 -11.21 -15.49
N ARG A 43 9.17 -10.18 -15.34
CA ARG A 43 10.59 -10.29 -15.67
C ARG A 43 11.31 -11.36 -14.84
N PHE A 44 11.03 -11.43 -13.55
CA PHE A 44 11.61 -12.43 -12.65
C PHE A 44 11.25 -13.86 -13.08
N ILE A 45 9.97 -14.13 -13.35
CA ILE A 45 9.50 -15.45 -13.77
C ILE A 45 10.03 -15.83 -15.16
N GLU A 46 10.13 -14.86 -16.08
CA GLU A 46 10.64 -15.07 -17.44
C GLU A 46 12.16 -15.19 -17.53
N SER A 47 12.89 -14.77 -16.48
CA SER A 47 14.36 -14.80 -16.45
C SER A 47 14.95 -16.22 -16.53
N ASN A 48 14.20 -17.25 -16.09
CA ASN A 48 14.66 -18.63 -16.10
C ASN A 48 13.47 -19.60 -16.29
N PRO A 49 13.49 -20.50 -17.30
CA PRO A 49 12.44 -21.50 -17.52
C PRO A 49 12.11 -22.34 -16.28
N SER A 50 13.10 -22.60 -15.41
CA SER A 50 12.93 -23.35 -14.16
C SER A 50 12.01 -22.62 -13.19
N LEU A 51 12.11 -21.29 -13.08
CA LEU A 51 11.20 -20.47 -12.27
C LEU A 51 9.78 -20.54 -12.83
N LYS A 52 9.62 -20.40 -14.15
CA LYS A 52 8.31 -20.49 -14.80
C LYS A 52 7.59 -21.82 -14.53
N SER A 53 8.33 -22.94 -14.51
CA SER A 53 7.75 -24.25 -14.21
C SER A 53 7.28 -24.40 -12.76
N ARG A 54 8.00 -23.79 -11.80
CA ARG A 54 7.77 -23.96 -10.36
C ARG A 54 6.75 -22.96 -9.80
N PHE A 55 6.64 -21.78 -10.39
CA PHE A 55 5.63 -20.76 -10.05
C PHE A 55 4.42 -20.84 -11.00
N ALA A 56 3.78 -22.01 -11.06
CA ALA A 56 2.65 -22.26 -11.96
C ALA A 56 1.35 -21.53 -11.54
N ARG A 57 1.26 -21.07 -10.29
CA ARG A 57 0.11 -20.32 -9.78
C ARG A 57 0.50 -18.87 -9.56
N SER A 58 -0.20 -17.96 -10.21
CA SER A 58 -0.10 -16.53 -9.97
C SER A 58 -1.45 -16.00 -9.45
N ILE A 59 -1.39 -15.10 -8.49
CA ILE A 59 -2.54 -14.36 -7.99
C ILE A 59 -2.24 -12.89 -8.26
N HIS A 60 -3.10 -12.24 -9.04
CA HIS A 60 -3.01 -10.81 -9.29
C HIS A 60 -3.91 -10.09 -8.29
N PHE A 61 -3.33 -9.18 -7.53
CA PHE A 61 -4.07 -8.22 -6.73
C PHE A 61 -4.22 -6.95 -7.56
N GLU A 62 -5.47 -6.58 -7.85
CA GLU A 62 -5.78 -5.32 -8.52
C GLU A 62 -5.60 -4.15 -7.54
N ASP A 63 -5.28 -2.99 -8.09
CA ASP A 63 -5.27 -1.76 -7.31
C ASP A 63 -6.70 -1.41 -6.89
N TYR A 64 -6.85 -0.83 -5.70
CA TYR A 64 -8.15 -0.40 -5.22
C TYR A 64 -8.66 0.78 -6.05
N CYS A 65 -9.97 0.84 -6.26
CA CYS A 65 -10.61 2.03 -6.80
C CYS A 65 -10.83 3.10 -5.71
N PRO A 66 -11.12 4.36 -6.10
CA PRO A 66 -11.36 5.45 -5.14
C PRO A 66 -12.40 5.14 -4.06
N SER A 67 -13.48 4.42 -4.38
CA SER A 67 -14.51 4.05 -3.39
C SER A 67 -13.99 3.03 -2.38
N GLU A 68 -13.22 2.04 -2.82
CA GLU A 68 -12.59 1.06 -1.92
C GLU A 68 -11.56 1.72 -1.00
N LEU A 69 -10.78 2.70 -1.49
CA LEU A 69 -9.88 3.47 -0.66
C LEU A 69 -10.62 4.30 0.40
N THR A 70 -11.77 4.89 0.06
CA THR A 70 -12.63 5.58 1.02
C THR A 70 -13.13 4.62 2.12
N GLU A 71 -13.50 3.39 1.76
CA GLU A 71 -13.90 2.39 2.75
C GLU A 71 -12.73 1.93 3.62
N ILE A 72 -11.53 1.79 3.05
CA ILE A 72 -10.33 1.52 3.85
C ILE A 72 -10.08 2.65 4.85
N PHE A 73 -10.26 3.91 4.45
CA PHE A 73 -10.13 5.06 5.35
C PHE A 73 -11.14 4.97 6.51
N LYS A 74 -12.40 4.66 6.19
CA LYS A 74 -13.46 4.44 7.18
C LYS A 74 -13.08 3.36 8.19
N VAL A 75 -12.60 2.20 7.73
CA VAL A 75 -12.13 1.11 8.58
C VAL A 75 -10.95 1.57 9.46
N ARG A 76 -10.02 2.40 8.94
CA ARG A 76 -8.93 2.95 9.76
C ARG A 76 -9.45 3.86 10.87
N CYS A 77 -10.42 4.72 10.58
CA CYS A 77 -11.06 5.56 11.59
C CYS A 77 -11.71 4.73 12.69
N GLU A 78 -12.49 3.70 12.33
CA GLU A 78 -13.14 2.80 13.28
C GLU A 78 -12.10 2.07 14.18
N GLN A 79 -11.02 1.56 13.58
CA GLN A 79 -9.94 0.89 14.32
C GLN A 79 -9.21 1.78 15.33
N HIS A 80 -9.14 3.10 15.06
CA HIS A 80 -8.46 4.06 15.93
C HIS A 80 -9.43 4.89 16.78
N GLY A 81 -10.73 4.60 16.73
CA GLY A 81 -11.75 5.29 17.52
C GLY A 81 -12.09 6.70 17.05
N TYR A 82 -11.83 7.01 15.77
CA TYR A 82 -12.23 8.28 15.16
C TYR A 82 -13.65 8.22 14.60
N LEU A 83 -14.42 9.26 14.91
CA LEU A 83 -15.70 9.61 14.32
C LEU A 83 -15.49 10.51 13.10
N PHE A 84 -16.44 10.49 12.18
CA PHE A 84 -16.43 11.30 10.97
C PHE A 84 -17.87 11.49 10.48
N SER A 85 -18.09 12.54 9.69
CA SER A 85 -19.36 12.77 9.00
C SER A 85 -19.29 12.26 7.55
N GLU A 86 -20.45 12.09 6.90
CA GLU A 86 -20.52 11.76 5.46
C GLU A 86 -19.74 12.77 4.61
N LYS A 87 -19.81 14.07 4.95
CA LYS A 87 -19.02 15.12 4.28
C LYS A 87 -17.51 14.93 4.39
N THR A 88 -17.04 14.28 5.45
CA THR A 88 -15.61 13.99 5.64
C THR A 88 -15.20 12.85 4.72
N LEU A 89 -16.04 11.80 4.61
CA LEU A 89 -15.80 10.72 3.65
C LEU A 89 -15.90 11.20 2.21
N GLU A 90 -16.82 12.11 1.90
CA GLU A 90 -16.92 12.76 0.59
C GLU A 90 -15.63 13.52 0.25
N ALA A 91 -15.10 14.31 1.21
CA ALA A 91 -13.83 15.00 1.01
C ALA A 91 -12.66 14.03 0.78
N VAL A 92 -12.59 12.93 1.54
CA VAL A 92 -11.58 11.87 1.31
C VAL A 92 -11.76 11.25 -0.07
N HIS A 93 -12.99 10.93 -0.47
CA HIS A 93 -13.29 10.35 -1.77
C HIS A 93 -12.87 11.28 -2.91
N LEU A 94 -13.21 12.57 -2.84
CA LEU A 94 -12.81 13.58 -3.81
C LEU A 94 -11.29 13.70 -3.90
N LEU A 95 -10.58 13.60 -2.78
CA LEU A 95 -9.11 13.62 -2.75
C LEU A 95 -8.54 12.39 -3.44
N VAL A 96 -8.93 11.17 -3.03
CA VAL A 96 -8.38 9.94 -3.63
C VAL A 96 -8.73 9.81 -5.11
N ASN A 97 -9.89 10.32 -5.53
CA ASN A 97 -10.30 10.33 -6.93
C ASN A 97 -9.38 11.18 -7.82
N GLN A 98 -8.70 12.18 -7.28
CA GLN A 98 -7.70 12.96 -8.03
C GLN A 98 -6.47 12.11 -8.42
N PHE A 99 -6.24 11.01 -7.71
CA PHE A 99 -5.10 10.11 -7.91
C PHE A 99 -5.50 8.77 -8.53
N GLU A 100 -6.71 8.62 -9.07
CA GLU A 100 -7.26 7.34 -9.56
C GLU A 100 -6.26 6.54 -10.42
N HIS A 101 -5.52 7.21 -11.30
CA HIS A 101 -4.53 6.59 -12.19
C HIS A 101 -3.14 6.35 -11.58
N GLN A 102 -2.93 6.75 -10.33
CA GLN A 102 -1.66 6.67 -9.61
C GLN A 102 -1.75 5.85 -8.31
N ILE A 103 -2.94 5.33 -7.95
CA ILE A 103 -3.19 4.60 -6.69
C ILE A 103 -2.18 3.46 -6.46
N GLY A 104 -1.89 2.67 -7.50
CA GLY A 104 -0.93 1.58 -7.43
C GLY A 104 0.49 2.04 -7.09
N GLU A 105 0.94 3.13 -7.72
CA GLU A 105 2.26 3.74 -7.48
C GLU A 105 2.35 4.37 -6.08
N LEU A 106 1.25 4.94 -5.60
CA LEU A 106 1.12 5.49 -4.25
C LEU A 106 1.02 4.42 -3.16
N GLY A 107 0.95 3.14 -3.56
CA GLY A 107 0.98 2.01 -2.65
C GLY A 107 -0.37 1.67 -1.99
N ASN A 108 -1.49 1.95 -2.67
CA ASN A 108 -2.82 1.47 -2.28
C ASN A 108 -3.18 1.81 -0.82
N GLY A 109 -3.34 0.81 0.06
CA GLY A 109 -3.65 1.04 1.48
C GLY A 109 -2.59 1.87 2.23
N ARG A 110 -1.35 1.94 1.73
CA ARG A 110 -0.32 2.86 2.25
C ARG A 110 -0.70 4.31 1.98
N PHE A 111 -1.25 4.61 0.81
CA PHE A 111 -1.72 5.94 0.47
C PHE A 111 -2.81 6.42 1.44
N VAL A 112 -3.79 5.57 1.73
CA VAL A 112 -4.85 5.88 2.71
C VAL A 112 -4.30 6.05 4.12
N ARG A 113 -3.28 5.29 4.51
CA ARG A 113 -2.59 5.49 5.80
C ARG A 113 -1.98 6.89 5.87
N ASN A 114 -1.29 7.33 4.82
CA ASN A 114 -0.69 8.65 4.78
C ASN A 114 -1.75 9.76 4.87
N ILE A 115 -2.88 9.62 4.16
CA ILE A 115 -4.01 10.54 4.27
C ILE A 115 -4.52 10.58 5.71
N PHE A 116 -4.75 9.43 6.34
CA PHE A 116 -5.20 9.34 7.73
C PHE A 116 -4.24 10.00 8.72
N ASP A 117 -2.94 9.73 8.61
CA ASP A 117 -1.92 10.34 9.47
C ASP A 117 -1.88 11.87 9.28
N ARG A 118 -2.11 12.33 8.05
CA ARG A 118 -2.21 13.76 7.74
C ARG A 118 -3.48 14.39 8.31
N CYS A 119 -4.61 13.68 8.29
CA CYS A 119 -5.84 14.11 8.95
C CYS A 119 -5.62 14.34 10.45
N ILE A 120 -4.90 13.44 11.13
CA ILE A 120 -4.53 13.61 12.53
C ILE A 120 -3.74 14.91 12.72
N ALA A 121 -2.71 15.13 11.91
CA ALA A 121 -1.86 16.31 12.03
C ALA A 121 -2.65 17.62 11.82
N ILE A 122 -3.55 17.67 10.83
CA ILE A 122 -4.38 18.84 10.55
C ILE A 122 -5.40 19.05 11.67
N GLN A 123 -6.05 17.98 12.14
CA GLN A 123 -6.97 18.03 13.27
C GLN A 123 -6.26 18.56 14.53
N CYS A 124 -5.04 18.11 14.84
CA CYS A 124 -4.27 18.63 15.96
C CYS A 124 -4.07 20.15 15.88
N ASN A 125 -3.75 20.67 14.69
CA ASN A 125 -3.59 22.11 14.48
C ASN A 125 -4.93 22.86 14.66
N ARG A 126 -6.03 22.31 14.13
CA ARG A 126 -7.37 22.86 14.32
C ARG A 126 -7.76 22.91 15.80
N LEU A 127 -7.53 21.82 16.53
CA LEU A 127 -7.86 21.70 17.95
C LEU A 127 -7.01 22.63 18.83
N ALA A 128 -5.74 22.82 18.50
CA ALA A 128 -4.85 23.75 19.21
C ALA A 128 -5.31 25.21 19.10
N ALA A 129 -6.07 25.56 18.05
CA ALA A 129 -6.66 26.89 17.89
C ALA A 129 -7.99 27.07 18.64
N LEU A 130 -8.59 25.99 19.18
CA LEU A 130 -9.83 26.08 19.95
C LEU A 130 -9.54 26.45 21.41
N ALA A 131 -10.33 27.37 21.97
CA ALA A 131 -10.18 27.79 23.36
C ALA A 131 -10.42 26.64 24.36
N GLN A 132 -11.42 25.79 24.09
CA GLN A 132 -11.77 24.61 24.90
C GLN A 132 -12.33 23.50 24.00
N PRO A 133 -11.50 22.58 23.49
CA PRO A 133 -11.98 21.43 22.71
C PRO A 133 -12.69 20.42 23.61
N SER A 134 -13.82 19.88 23.15
CA SER A 134 -14.54 18.79 23.84
C SER A 134 -13.93 17.42 23.55
N GLU A 135 -14.27 16.39 24.33
CA GLU A 135 -13.84 15.01 24.04
C GLU A 135 -14.33 14.52 22.67
N ILE A 136 -15.48 14.98 22.20
CA ILE A 136 -16.01 14.66 20.88
C ILE A 136 -15.13 15.29 19.79
N ASP A 137 -14.68 16.54 20.00
CA ASP A 137 -13.79 17.21 19.04
C ASP A 137 -12.46 16.48 18.87
N LEU A 138 -11.91 15.94 19.97
CA LEU A 138 -10.67 15.14 19.96
C LEU A 138 -10.81 13.86 19.12
N LYS A 139 -12.02 13.32 19.02
CA LYS A 139 -12.31 12.07 18.33
C LYS A 139 -12.94 12.25 16.95
N THR A 140 -13.28 13.48 16.53
CA THR A 140 -14.05 13.69 15.29
C THR A 140 -13.20 14.38 14.22
N PHE A 141 -13.00 13.71 13.09
CA PHE A 141 -12.52 14.36 11.87
C PHE A 141 -13.63 15.17 11.22
N GLN A 142 -13.26 16.37 10.79
CA GLN A 142 -14.09 17.26 9.99
C GLN A 142 -13.58 17.28 8.54
N PRO A 143 -14.39 17.73 7.56
CA PRO A 143 -13.94 17.85 6.18
C PRO A 143 -12.68 18.73 6.02
N ALA A 144 -12.52 19.74 6.87
CA ALA A 144 -11.34 20.61 6.90
C ALA A 144 -10.06 19.92 7.41
N ASP A 145 -10.19 18.75 8.04
CA ASP A 145 -9.04 17.95 8.48
C ASP A 145 -8.50 17.07 7.34
N VAL A 146 -9.26 16.87 6.26
CA VAL A 146 -8.81 16.11 5.09
C VAL A 146 -7.78 16.94 4.32
N PRO A 147 -6.58 16.38 4.03
CA PRO A 147 -5.56 17.13 3.31
C PRO A 147 -5.97 17.49 1.89
N THR A 148 -5.40 18.57 1.37
CA THR A 148 -5.44 18.89 -0.06
C THR A 148 -4.38 18.09 -0.82
N HIS A 149 -4.48 18.08 -2.15
CA HIS A 149 -3.50 17.46 -3.02
C HIS A 149 -2.07 17.97 -2.78
N GLU A 150 -1.88 19.25 -2.46
CA GLU A 150 -0.56 19.86 -2.21
C GLU A 150 0.04 19.44 -0.86
N GLN A 151 -0.77 18.87 0.03
CA GLN A 151 -0.37 18.46 1.37
C GLN A 151 0.02 16.97 1.45
N LEU A 152 -0.04 16.24 0.32
CA LEU A 152 0.31 14.83 0.17
C LEU A 152 1.67 14.63 -0.50
#